data_AF-A0A0R0MAK8-F1
#
_entry.id   AF-A0A0R0MAK8-F1
#
_cell.length_a   1.000
_cell.length_b   1.000
_cell.length_c   1.000
_cell.angle_alpha   90.00
_cell.angle_beta   90.00
_cell.angle_gamma   90.00
#
_symmetry.space_group_name_H-M   'P 1'
#
loop_
_entity.id
_entity.type
_entity.pdbx_description
1 polymer ?
#
loop_
_entity_poly.entity_id
_entity_poly.type
_entity_poly.pdbx_seq_one_letter_code
_entity_poly.pdbx_strand_id
1 'polypeptide(L)'
;MLKLSGFDVLFAVAGNLYLLLAFAGVCVALWKGRTWLRKGIYAVVVLVGFAAPLAPEVSRQIEHRNRLATAQHMFAERCKTAGEKIHKTVEGVEGIYLMKVRTTTNFGDQFALDDPYGDDSTGDQYLLNFLQGFYHQRNDPPVAGSPPRIGYHYIEAQDPKDGQRYRYTGRTEQPGLTDTRYSYDYKRFVFDKVPAPGNPPRYGVTYDDISTREEREYWIAGSSLKVIDLETKEVIGERIGYMMDWAQGSTAGFRSPWRYAASNACPGFQWNPKFPINPSNGGGASEQPGQTLIFVEKILKPAK
;
A
#
# COMPACT_ATOMS: atom_id res chain seq x y z
N MET A 1 18.67 -0.38 -2.92
CA MET A 1 19.91 0.28 -3.36
C MET A 1 20.85 -0.79 -3.88
N LEU A 2 21.04 -0.87 -5.21
CA LEU A 2 22.15 -1.64 -5.77
C LEU A 2 23.44 -0.92 -5.36
N LYS A 3 24.17 -1.49 -4.39
CA LYS A 3 25.54 -1.05 -4.09
C LYS A 3 26.39 -1.39 -5.31
N LEU A 4 26.58 -0.42 -6.19
CA LEU A 4 27.57 -0.47 -7.26
C LEU A 4 28.94 -0.22 -6.61
N SER A 5 29.46 -1.23 -5.91
CA SER A 5 30.64 -1.16 -5.04
C SER A 5 31.92 -0.65 -5.72
N GLY A 6 31.99 -0.65 -7.05
CA GLY A 6 33.10 -0.05 -7.81
C GLY A 6 32.97 1.45 -8.06
N PHE A 7 31.75 1.98 -8.18
CA PHE A 7 31.51 3.40 -8.44
C PHE A 7 31.62 4.24 -7.17
N ASP A 8 31.25 3.69 -6.01
CA ASP A 8 31.35 4.38 -4.73
C ASP A 8 32.79 4.83 -4.41
N VAL A 9 33.77 3.98 -4.73
CA VAL A 9 35.21 4.29 -4.57
C VAL A 9 35.64 5.38 -5.57
N LEU A 10 35.20 5.28 -6.82
CA LEU A 10 35.51 6.27 -7.86
C LEU A 10 34.96 7.66 -7.49
N PHE A 11 33.72 7.73 -7.01
CA PHE A 11 33.09 8.98 -6.57
C PHE A 11 33.75 9.53 -5.30
N ALA A 12 34.15 8.68 -4.36
CA ALA A 12 34.91 9.10 -3.18
C ALA A 12 36.28 9.69 -3.56
N VAL A 13 37.00 9.06 -4.50
CA VAL A 13 38.28 9.56 -5.01
C VAL A 13 38.09 10.88 -5.77
N ALA A 14 37.08 10.99 -6.62
CA ALA A 14 36.77 12.22 -7.34
C ALA A 14 36.36 13.36 -6.39
N GLY A 15 35.58 13.07 -5.35
CA GLY A 15 35.22 14.03 -4.31
C GLY A 15 36.42 14.51 -3.51
N ASN A 16 37.31 13.60 -3.11
CA ASN A 16 38.56 13.97 -2.42
C ASN A 16 39.47 14.82 -3.32
N LEU A 17 39.59 14.47 -4.61
CA LEU A 17 40.35 15.27 -5.57
C LEU A 17 39.75 16.68 -5.74
N TYR A 18 38.43 16.79 -5.79
CA TYR A 18 37.73 18.07 -5.88
C TYR A 18 38.03 18.98 -4.68
N LEU A 19 38.02 18.41 -3.46
CA LEU A 19 38.38 19.13 -2.23
C LEU A 19 39.86 19.52 -2.19
N LEU A 20 40.75 18.64 -2.66
CA LEU A 20 42.18 18.94 -2.78
C LEU A 20 42.46 20.07 -3.78
N LEU A 21 41.74 20.10 -4.91
CA LEU A 21 41.84 21.20 -5.89
C LEU A 21 41.33 22.52 -5.31
N ALA A 22 40.22 22.50 -4.56
CA ALA A 22 39.74 23.68 -3.86
C ALA A 22 40.78 24.19 -2.85
N PHE A 23 41.36 23.29 -2.05
CA PHE A 23 42.40 23.61 -1.07
C PHE A 23 43.67 24.17 -1.74
N ALA A 24 44.15 23.54 -2.81
CA ALA A 24 45.28 24.02 -3.58
C ALA A 24 45.01 25.42 -4.16
N GLY A 25 43.80 25.65 -4.67
CA GLY A 25 43.36 26.97 -5.15
C GLY A 25 43.40 28.04 -4.05
N VAL A 26 42.96 27.72 -2.84
CA VAL A 26 43.05 28.62 -1.68
C VAL A 26 44.50 28.89 -1.30
N CYS A 27 45.37 27.87 -1.26
CA CYS A 27 46.80 28.05 -0.99
C CYS A 27 47.47 28.97 -2.03
N VAL A 28 47.16 28.81 -3.32
CA VAL A 28 47.66 29.69 -4.39
C VAL A 28 47.13 31.12 -4.22
N ALA A 29 45.85 31.29 -3.87
CA ALA A 29 45.25 32.60 -3.61
C ALA A 29 45.92 33.33 -2.43
N LEU A 30 46.25 32.61 -1.35
CA LEU A 30 46.94 33.13 -0.17
C LEU A 30 48.42 33.45 -0.44
N TRP A 31 49.08 32.72 -1.33
CA TRP A 31 50.48 32.95 -1.70
C TRP A 31 50.64 34.16 -2.66
N LYS A 32 49.76 34.29 -3.65
CA LYS A 32 49.82 35.33 -4.69
C LYS A 32 49.32 36.71 -4.23
N GLY A 33 48.51 36.78 -3.17
CA GLY A 33 47.99 38.03 -2.64
C GLY A 33 49.05 38.89 -1.97
N ARG A 34 49.29 40.11 -2.47
CA ARG A 34 50.31 41.04 -1.93
C ARG A 34 49.95 41.64 -0.56
N THR A 35 48.66 41.70 -0.22
CA THR A 35 48.12 42.29 1.02
C THR A 35 47.08 41.34 1.61
N TRP A 36 46.90 41.34 2.94
CA TRP A 36 45.90 40.49 3.62
C TRP A 36 44.48 40.62 3.04
N LEU A 37 44.07 41.82 2.65
CA LEU A 37 42.77 42.05 2.01
C LEU A 37 42.61 41.28 0.68
N ARG A 38 43.60 41.38 -0.22
CA ARG A 38 43.61 40.66 -1.50
C ARG A 38 43.69 39.14 -1.33
N LYS A 39 44.45 38.66 -0.34
CA LYS A 39 44.50 37.23 0.01
C LYS A 39 43.11 36.72 0.40
N GLY A 40 42.40 37.48 1.23
CA GLY A 40 41.01 37.16 1.62
C GLY A 40 40.06 37.13 0.43
N ILE A 41 40.09 38.16 -0.43
CA ILE A 41 39.22 38.24 -1.61
C ILE A 41 39.45 37.04 -2.56
N TYR A 42 40.70 36.72 -2.89
CA TYR A 42 41.00 35.60 -3.78
C TYR A 42 40.61 34.24 -3.18
N ALA A 43 40.82 34.05 -1.87
CA ALA A 43 40.39 32.83 -1.19
C ALA A 43 38.86 32.67 -1.24
N VAL A 44 38.10 33.75 -1.02
CA VAL A 44 36.63 33.74 -1.13
C VAL A 44 36.18 33.43 -2.55
N VAL A 45 36.81 34.02 -3.58
CA VAL A 45 36.46 33.74 -4.99
C VAL A 45 36.68 32.26 -5.32
N VAL A 46 37.79 31.67 -4.87
CA VAL A 46 38.03 30.23 -5.05
C VAL A 46 36.96 29.42 -4.33
N LEU A 47 36.69 29.69 -3.05
CA LEU A 47 35.69 28.95 -2.28
C LEU A 47 34.29 29.04 -2.90
N VAL A 48 33.87 30.22 -3.37
CA VAL A 48 32.59 30.42 -4.07
C VAL A 48 32.57 29.67 -5.40
N GLY A 49 33.67 29.69 -6.16
CA GLY A 49 33.77 28.96 -7.43
C GLY A 49 33.60 27.44 -7.28
N PHE A 50 34.04 26.87 -6.16
CA PHE A 50 33.86 25.44 -5.85
C PHE A 50 32.52 25.15 -5.12
N ALA A 51 31.98 26.07 -4.32
CA ALA A 51 30.73 25.84 -3.59
C ALA A 51 29.47 26.11 -4.44
N ALA A 52 29.49 27.12 -5.31
CA ALA A 52 28.31 27.56 -6.06
C ALA A 52 27.70 26.46 -6.95
N PRO A 53 28.47 25.61 -7.66
CA PRO A 53 27.91 24.51 -8.44
C PRO A 53 27.20 23.44 -7.60
N LEU A 54 27.60 23.29 -6.33
CA LEU A 54 27.05 22.27 -5.41
C LEU A 54 25.82 22.78 -4.64
N ALA A 55 25.66 24.10 -4.50
CA ALA A 55 24.59 24.70 -3.71
C ALA A 55 23.16 24.25 -4.10
N PRO A 56 22.81 24.10 -5.40
CA PRO A 56 21.49 23.58 -5.80
C PRO A 56 21.27 22.14 -5.37
N GLU A 57 22.30 21.29 -5.42
CA GLU A 57 22.17 19.89 -5.01
C GLU A 57 22.04 19.76 -3.49
N VAL A 58 22.86 20.50 -2.74
CA VAL A 58 22.79 20.53 -1.27
C VAL A 58 21.43 21.03 -0.80
N SER A 59 20.90 22.10 -1.40
CA SER A 59 19.56 22.61 -1.06
C SER A 59 18.45 21.60 -1.35
N ARG A 60 18.45 20.95 -2.52
CA ARG A 60 17.50 19.87 -2.85
C ARG A 60 17.58 18.70 -1.87
N GLN A 61 18.77 18.30 -1.45
CA GLN A 61 18.95 17.23 -0.46
C GLN A 61 18.42 17.62 0.92
N ILE A 62 18.65 18.87 1.35
CA ILE A 62 18.11 19.39 2.62
C ILE A 62 16.58 19.44 2.54
N GLU A 63 16.01 19.97 1.47
CA GLU A 63 14.57 20.02 1.26
C GLU A 63 13.93 18.63 1.27
N HIS A 64 14.52 17.67 0.54
CA HIS A 64 14.05 16.29 0.50
C HIS A 64 14.08 15.64 1.89
N ARG A 65 15.17 15.82 2.66
CA ARG A 65 15.29 15.30 4.02
C ARG A 65 14.24 15.91 4.95
N ASN A 66 14.04 17.24 4.89
CA ASN A 66 13.05 17.92 5.69
C ASN A 66 11.64 17.43 5.34
N ARG A 67 11.33 17.33 4.05
CA ARG A 67 10.05 16.80 3.56
C ARG A 67 9.79 15.38 4.08
N LEU A 68 10.78 14.50 3.96
CA LEU A 68 10.66 13.13 4.44
C LEU A 68 10.48 13.07 5.97
N ALA A 69 11.19 13.90 6.73
CA ALA A 69 11.04 13.98 8.18
C ALA A 69 9.62 14.42 8.56
N THR A 70 9.06 15.42 7.86
CA THR A 70 7.66 15.82 8.05
C THR A 70 6.69 14.69 7.71
N ALA A 71 6.88 14.00 6.58
CA ALA A 71 6.05 12.86 6.19
C ALA A 71 6.06 11.77 7.27
N GLN A 72 7.25 11.41 7.76
CA GLN A 72 7.41 10.39 8.80
C GLN A 72 6.73 10.80 10.11
N HIS A 73 6.84 12.06 10.51
CA HIS A 73 6.18 12.56 11.72
C HIS A 73 4.65 12.50 11.58
N MET A 74 4.10 13.01 10.48
CA MET A 74 2.65 12.97 10.24
C MET A 74 2.13 11.53 10.18
N PHE A 75 2.85 10.65 9.47
CA PHE A 75 2.51 9.23 9.39
C PHE A 75 2.52 8.58 10.78
N ALA A 76 3.53 8.84 11.60
CA ALA A 76 3.60 8.32 12.96
C ALA A 76 2.43 8.79 13.83
N GLU A 77 1.99 10.05 13.71
CA GLU A 77 0.80 10.55 14.40
C GLU A 77 -0.47 9.82 13.96
N ARG A 78 -0.64 9.59 12.65
CA ARG A 78 -1.79 8.82 12.13
C ARG A 78 -1.80 7.38 12.60
N CYS A 79 -0.64 6.74 12.64
CA CYS A 79 -0.51 5.37 13.12
C CYS A 79 -0.96 5.17 14.57
N LYS A 80 -0.94 6.21 15.43
CA LYS A 80 -1.47 6.11 16.80
C LYS A 80 -2.96 5.79 16.86
N THR A 81 -3.70 6.15 15.81
CA THR A 81 -5.15 5.91 15.70
C THR A 81 -5.50 4.71 14.81
N ALA A 82 -4.49 4.13 14.15
CA ALA A 82 -4.65 2.99 13.27
C ALA A 82 -4.89 1.70 14.07
N GLY A 83 -5.57 0.74 13.44
CA GLY A 83 -5.89 -0.55 14.04
C GLY A 83 -7.32 -0.98 13.76
N GLU A 84 -7.66 -2.13 14.33
CA GLU A 84 -9.00 -2.71 14.25
C GLU A 84 -9.77 -2.41 15.54
N LYS A 85 -11.01 -1.96 15.39
CA LYS A 85 -11.99 -1.82 16.46
C LYS A 85 -13.15 -2.76 16.15
N ILE A 86 -13.32 -3.80 16.94
CA ILE A 86 -14.40 -4.77 16.79
C ILE A 86 -15.36 -4.58 17.96
N HIS A 87 -16.57 -4.14 17.68
CA HIS A 87 -17.60 -3.87 18.69
C HIS A 87 -18.51 -5.08 18.91
N LYS A 88 -18.74 -5.88 17.86
CA LYS A 88 -19.60 -7.05 17.89
C LYS A 88 -19.10 -8.10 16.90
N THR A 89 -19.27 -9.36 17.26
CA THR A 89 -19.04 -10.51 16.36
C THR A 89 -20.34 -11.27 16.18
N VAL A 90 -20.60 -11.73 14.95
CA VAL A 90 -21.82 -12.44 14.55
C VAL A 90 -21.43 -13.78 13.95
N GLU A 91 -22.15 -14.83 14.31
CA GLU A 91 -21.95 -16.20 13.83
C GLU A 91 -22.99 -16.56 12.76
N GLY A 92 -22.66 -17.51 11.87
CA GLY A 92 -23.62 -18.11 10.95
C GLY A 92 -24.11 -17.18 9.85
N VAL A 93 -23.25 -16.27 9.38
CA VAL A 93 -23.61 -15.33 8.32
C VAL A 93 -23.58 -16.04 6.97
N GLU A 94 -24.72 -16.15 6.30
CA GLU A 94 -24.81 -16.78 4.98
C GLU A 94 -24.32 -15.88 3.83
N GLY A 95 -24.54 -14.58 3.95
CA GLY A 95 -24.18 -13.62 2.93
C GLY A 95 -24.06 -12.19 3.42
N ILE A 96 -23.30 -11.39 2.68
CA ILE A 96 -22.98 -10.00 3.01
C ILE A 96 -23.28 -9.06 1.84
N TYR A 97 -23.48 -7.78 2.14
CA TYR A 97 -23.64 -6.74 1.15
C TYR A 97 -22.36 -5.92 1.00
N LEU A 98 -21.71 -5.99 -0.16
CA LEU A 98 -20.59 -5.11 -0.52
C LEU A 98 -21.17 -3.79 -1.05
N MET A 99 -21.16 -2.77 -0.20
CA MET A 99 -21.75 -1.46 -0.52
C MET A 99 -20.92 -0.71 -1.56
N LYS A 100 -19.61 -0.97 -1.60
CA LYS A 100 -18.68 -0.44 -2.61
C LYS A 100 -17.81 -1.58 -3.12
N VAL A 101 -17.57 -1.58 -4.43
CA VAL A 101 -16.65 -2.50 -5.11
C VAL A 101 -15.43 -1.70 -5.54
N ARG A 102 -14.23 -2.19 -5.25
CA ARG A 102 -12.98 -1.60 -5.78
C ARG A 102 -12.89 -1.94 -7.26
N THR A 103 -12.76 -0.95 -8.14
CA THR A 103 -12.77 -1.17 -9.60
C THR A 103 -11.40 -0.96 -10.25
N THR A 104 -10.54 -0.16 -9.64
CA THR A 104 -9.25 0.23 -10.19
C THR A 104 -8.17 0.21 -9.11
N THR A 105 -6.96 -0.12 -9.52
CA THR A 105 -5.77 -0.02 -8.67
C THR A 105 -5.00 1.25 -9.03
N ASN A 106 -4.58 1.98 -8.00
CA ASN A 106 -3.76 3.17 -8.16
C ASN A 106 -2.31 2.89 -7.79
N PHE A 107 -1.43 2.98 -8.78
CA PHE A 107 -0.01 2.71 -8.62
C PHE A 107 0.82 3.94 -8.21
N GLY A 108 0.29 5.16 -8.38
CA GLY A 108 1.06 6.38 -8.16
C GLY A 108 0.37 7.70 -8.52
N ASP A 109 -0.94 7.72 -8.79
CA ASP A 109 -1.69 8.98 -8.78
C ASP A 109 -1.80 9.47 -7.33
N GLN A 110 -1.06 10.52 -7.05
CA GLN A 110 -0.93 11.08 -5.71
C GLN A 110 -2.26 11.62 -5.17
N PHE A 111 -3.11 12.14 -6.04
CA PHE A 111 -4.24 12.98 -5.65
C PHE A 111 -5.61 12.46 -6.11
N ALA A 112 -5.68 11.21 -6.57
CA ALA A 112 -6.92 10.52 -6.90
C ALA A 112 -7.89 10.41 -5.70
N LEU A 113 -7.39 10.53 -4.46
CA LEU A 113 -8.15 10.41 -3.21
C LEU A 113 -9.01 9.13 -3.16
N ASP A 114 -8.41 8.04 -3.63
CA ASP A 114 -8.92 6.68 -3.57
C ASP A 114 -8.31 5.89 -2.40
N ASP A 115 -8.50 4.57 -2.31
CA ASP A 115 -8.02 3.78 -1.17
C ASP A 115 -6.80 2.87 -1.51
N PRO A 116 -5.57 3.41 -1.71
CA PRO A 116 -4.40 2.58 -1.96
C PRO A 116 -4.00 1.66 -0.79
N TYR A 117 -4.31 2.02 0.46
CA TYR A 117 -4.02 1.15 1.61
C TYR A 117 -4.88 -0.12 1.54
N GLY A 118 -6.16 0.03 1.20
CA GLY A 118 -7.10 -1.07 1.03
C GLY A 118 -7.05 -1.79 -0.33
N ASP A 119 -6.07 -1.50 -1.19
CA ASP A 119 -5.90 -2.10 -2.53
C ASP A 119 -5.56 -3.60 -2.48
N ASP A 120 -6.50 -4.41 -2.02
CA ASP A 120 -6.36 -5.86 -1.93
C ASP A 120 -6.71 -6.58 -3.23
N SER A 121 -7.76 -6.11 -3.92
CA SER A 121 -8.28 -6.70 -5.15
C SER A 121 -9.29 -5.75 -5.80
N THR A 122 -9.54 -5.95 -7.09
CA THR A 122 -10.44 -5.12 -7.88
C THR A 122 -11.38 -5.95 -8.74
N GLY A 123 -12.51 -5.35 -9.13
CA GLY A 123 -13.52 -5.94 -10.01
C GLY A 123 -14.00 -7.30 -9.52
N ASP A 124 -14.07 -8.25 -10.44
CA ASP A 124 -14.54 -9.61 -10.17
C ASP A 124 -13.68 -10.32 -9.11
N GLN A 125 -12.37 -10.05 -9.05
CA GLN A 125 -11.49 -10.63 -8.03
C GLN A 125 -11.87 -10.15 -6.62
N TYR A 126 -12.30 -8.90 -6.49
CA TYR A 126 -12.77 -8.36 -5.21
C TYR A 126 -14.03 -9.10 -4.74
N LEU A 127 -14.98 -9.34 -5.65
CA LEU A 127 -16.21 -10.09 -5.38
C LEU A 127 -15.90 -11.55 -5.00
N LEU A 128 -15.09 -12.20 -5.82
CA LEU A 128 -14.68 -13.59 -5.68
C LEU A 128 -14.02 -13.87 -4.32
N ASN A 129 -13.20 -12.94 -3.81
CA ASN A 129 -12.55 -13.08 -2.50
C ASN A 129 -13.53 -13.31 -1.33
N PHE A 130 -14.81 -12.98 -1.48
CA PHE A 130 -15.82 -13.20 -0.44
C PHE A 130 -16.69 -14.44 -0.68
N LEU A 131 -16.54 -15.15 -1.79
CA LEU A 131 -17.36 -16.31 -2.09
C LEU A 131 -16.75 -17.60 -1.55
N GLN A 132 -17.60 -18.41 -0.93
CA GLN A 132 -17.18 -19.68 -0.36
C GLN A 132 -16.62 -20.61 -1.44
N GLY A 133 -15.46 -21.21 -1.15
CA GLY A 133 -14.78 -22.12 -2.07
C GLY A 133 -13.87 -21.44 -3.11
N PHE A 134 -13.86 -20.11 -3.20
CA PHE A 134 -12.89 -19.37 -3.99
C PHE A 134 -11.57 -19.22 -3.22
N TYR A 135 -10.69 -20.21 -3.33
CA TYR A 135 -9.43 -20.21 -2.58
C TYR A 135 -8.23 -19.77 -3.43
N HIS A 136 -7.65 -18.62 -3.07
CA HIS A 136 -6.21 -18.33 -3.17
C HIS A 136 -5.57 -18.25 -1.78
N GLN A 137 -6.09 -19.01 -0.82
CA GLN A 137 -5.40 -19.16 0.44
C GLN A 137 -4.12 -19.95 0.15
N ARG A 138 -2.98 -19.32 0.40
CA ARG A 138 -1.72 -20.05 0.53
C ARG A 138 -1.99 -21.28 1.40
N ASN A 139 -1.39 -22.41 1.08
CA ASN A 139 -1.45 -23.64 1.89
C ASN A 139 -0.73 -23.48 3.25
N ASP A 140 -0.65 -22.26 3.77
CA ASP A 140 -0.02 -21.91 5.01
C ASP A 140 -0.84 -22.51 6.16
N PRO A 141 -0.18 -23.07 7.18
CA PRO A 141 -0.86 -23.56 8.36
C PRO A 141 -1.71 -22.44 8.99
N PRO A 142 -2.95 -22.73 9.43
CA PRO A 142 -3.77 -21.77 10.13
C PRO A 142 -3.01 -21.13 11.30
N VAL A 143 -3.03 -19.80 11.37
CA VAL A 143 -2.47 -19.07 12.51
C VAL A 143 -3.54 -19.03 13.58
N ALA A 144 -3.20 -19.47 14.80
CA ALA A 144 -4.13 -19.43 15.92
C ALA A 144 -4.71 -18.02 16.11
N GLY A 145 -6.04 -17.90 16.15
CA GLY A 145 -6.75 -16.62 16.25
C GLY A 145 -6.98 -15.89 14.93
N SER A 146 -6.50 -16.40 13.79
CA SER A 146 -6.87 -15.87 12.47
C SER A 146 -8.23 -16.41 12.00
N PRO A 147 -9.01 -15.62 11.25
CA PRO A 147 -10.26 -16.09 10.65
C PRO A 147 -9.99 -17.22 9.65
N PRO A 148 -10.97 -18.09 9.41
CA PRO A 148 -10.79 -19.28 8.57
C PRO A 148 -10.74 -18.95 7.07
N ARG A 149 -11.09 -17.72 6.68
CA ARG A 149 -11.09 -17.18 5.32
C ARG A 149 -12.01 -17.93 4.36
N ILE A 150 -13.06 -18.53 4.89
CA ILE A 150 -13.95 -19.45 4.18
C ILE A 150 -14.74 -18.74 3.08
N GLY A 151 -15.09 -17.47 3.26
CA GLY A 151 -16.07 -16.77 2.44
C GLY A 151 -17.51 -17.13 2.80
N TYR A 152 -18.45 -16.52 2.08
CA TYR A 152 -19.90 -16.60 2.30
C TYR A 152 -20.58 -17.36 1.15
N HIS A 153 -21.76 -17.94 1.42
CA HIS A 153 -22.52 -18.66 0.39
C HIS A 153 -22.93 -17.75 -0.77
N TYR A 154 -23.22 -16.48 -0.46
CA TYR A 154 -23.49 -15.47 -1.46
C TYR A 154 -23.02 -14.09 -1.00
N ILE A 155 -22.78 -13.23 -1.97
CA ILE A 155 -22.61 -11.80 -1.72
C ILE A 155 -23.61 -11.02 -2.57
N GLU A 156 -23.99 -9.85 -2.10
CA GLU A 156 -24.69 -8.87 -2.93
C GLU A 156 -23.81 -7.64 -3.12
N ALA A 157 -23.82 -7.08 -4.32
CA ALA A 157 -23.10 -5.85 -4.61
C ALA A 157 -23.84 -5.06 -5.68
N GLN A 158 -23.68 -3.74 -5.66
CA GLN A 158 -24.10 -2.89 -6.77
C GLN A 158 -23.06 -3.00 -7.89
N ASP A 159 -23.49 -3.33 -9.11
CA ASP A 159 -22.60 -3.34 -10.27
C ASP A 159 -22.28 -1.89 -10.67
N PRO A 160 -20.99 -1.48 -10.66
CA PRO A 160 -20.61 -0.11 -10.99
C PRO A 160 -20.99 0.31 -12.42
N LYS A 161 -21.27 -0.63 -13.33
CA LYS A 161 -21.58 -0.34 -14.74
C LYS A 161 -23.01 0.11 -14.97
N ASP A 162 -23.97 -0.49 -14.26
CA ASP A 162 -25.40 -0.24 -14.46
C ASP A 162 -26.12 0.24 -13.19
N GLY A 163 -25.44 0.24 -12.03
CA GLY A 163 -26.01 0.65 -10.75
C GLY A 163 -27.04 -0.32 -10.17
N GLN A 164 -27.22 -1.51 -10.75
CA GLN A 164 -28.16 -2.50 -10.26
C GLN A 164 -27.52 -3.42 -9.23
N ARG A 165 -28.35 -3.94 -8.31
CA ARG A 165 -27.89 -4.88 -7.28
C ARG A 165 -27.98 -6.31 -7.80
N TYR A 166 -26.87 -7.03 -7.70
CA TYR A 166 -26.77 -8.43 -8.06
C TYR A 166 -26.36 -9.27 -6.86
N ARG A 167 -26.92 -10.49 -6.81
CA ARG A 167 -26.45 -11.56 -5.94
C ARG A 167 -25.48 -12.44 -6.72
N TYR A 168 -24.31 -12.63 -6.17
CA TYR A 168 -23.25 -13.48 -6.70
C TYR A 168 -23.16 -14.75 -5.86
N THR A 169 -23.05 -15.90 -6.53
CA THR A 169 -22.85 -17.21 -5.90
C THR A 169 -21.72 -17.93 -6.59
N GLY A 170 -20.93 -18.67 -5.81
CA GLY A 170 -19.77 -19.40 -6.29
C GLY A 170 -19.98 -20.91 -6.28
N ARG A 171 -19.36 -21.61 -7.22
CA ARG A 171 -19.27 -23.08 -7.21
C ARG A 171 -18.00 -23.57 -7.87
N THR A 172 -17.57 -24.75 -7.45
CA THR A 172 -16.51 -25.50 -8.14
C THR A 172 -17.14 -26.42 -9.17
N GLU A 173 -16.78 -26.23 -10.43
CA GLU A 173 -17.15 -27.12 -11.53
C GLU A 173 -15.99 -28.04 -11.91
N GLN A 174 -16.32 -29.22 -12.41
CA GLN A 174 -15.38 -30.16 -13.01
C GLN A 174 -15.76 -30.38 -14.47
N PRO A 175 -15.30 -29.52 -15.41
CA PRO A 175 -15.73 -29.56 -16.80
C PRO A 175 -15.44 -30.89 -17.50
N GLY A 176 -14.40 -31.62 -17.08
CA GLY A 176 -14.06 -32.94 -17.63
C GLY A 176 -15.13 -34.01 -17.43
N LEU A 177 -16.15 -33.77 -16.60
CA LEU A 177 -17.32 -34.66 -16.48
C LEU A 177 -18.29 -34.54 -17.67
N THR A 178 -18.31 -33.40 -18.36
CA THR A 178 -19.29 -33.09 -19.40
C THR A 178 -18.66 -32.72 -20.74
N ASP A 179 -17.40 -32.27 -20.74
CA ASP A 179 -16.67 -31.82 -21.93
C ASP A 179 -15.30 -32.50 -21.99
N THR A 180 -15.14 -33.41 -22.96
CA THR A 180 -13.93 -34.24 -23.16
C THR A 180 -12.70 -33.43 -23.57
N ARG A 181 -12.83 -32.13 -23.84
CA ARG A 181 -11.69 -31.23 -24.07
C ARG A 181 -10.93 -30.89 -22.78
N TYR A 182 -11.56 -31.07 -21.62
CA TYR A 182 -10.93 -30.83 -20.33
C TYR A 182 -10.51 -32.15 -19.69
N SER A 183 -9.41 -32.12 -18.93
CA SER A 183 -9.03 -33.26 -18.09
C SER A 183 -10.14 -33.58 -17.09
N TYR A 184 -10.36 -34.87 -16.83
CA TYR A 184 -11.30 -35.33 -15.82
C TYR A 184 -11.02 -34.70 -14.45
N ASP A 185 -9.74 -34.53 -14.08
CA ASP A 185 -9.34 -33.96 -12.79
C ASP A 185 -9.32 -32.43 -12.75
N TYR A 186 -9.59 -31.77 -13.89
CA TYR A 186 -9.59 -30.30 -13.94
C TYR A 186 -10.81 -29.73 -13.22
N LYS A 187 -10.54 -28.97 -12.15
CA LYS A 187 -11.54 -28.20 -11.41
C LYS A 187 -11.31 -26.72 -11.64
N ARG A 188 -12.40 -25.97 -11.80
CA ARG A 188 -12.38 -24.50 -11.84
C ARG A 188 -13.44 -23.95 -10.91
N PHE A 189 -13.13 -22.81 -10.30
CA PHE A 189 -14.16 -22.03 -9.62
C PHE A 189 -14.83 -21.11 -10.62
N VAL A 190 -16.15 -21.11 -10.62
CA VAL A 190 -16.96 -20.15 -11.37
C VAL A 190 -17.93 -19.47 -10.42
N PHE A 191 -18.36 -18.28 -10.80
CA PHE A 191 -19.38 -17.56 -10.08
C PHE A 191 -20.39 -17.02 -11.09
N ASP A 192 -21.65 -17.05 -10.70
CA ASP A 192 -22.75 -16.47 -11.47
C ASP A 192 -23.29 -15.26 -10.74
N LYS A 193 -23.96 -14.38 -11.49
CA LYS A 193 -24.71 -13.26 -10.94
C LYS A 193 -26.16 -13.29 -11.39
N VAL A 194 -27.06 -13.03 -10.47
CA VAL A 194 -28.50 -12.89 -10.73
C VAL A 194 -29.01 -11.59 -10.09
N PRO A 195 -30.07 -10.95 -10.62
CA PRO A 195 -30.66 -9.80 -9.95
C PRO A 195 -30.95 -10.11 -8.48
N ALA A 196 -30.53 -9.22 -7.59
CA ALA A 196 -30.64 -9.48 -6.16
C ALA A 196 -32.12 -9.56 -5.73
N PRO A 197 -32.52 -10.60 -4.99
CA PRO A 197 -33.91 -10.73 -4.53
C PRO A 197 -34.16 -9.81 -3.33
N GLY A 198 -35.34 -9.17 -3.30
CA GLY A 198 -35.88 -8.53 -2.09
C GLY A 198 -34.96 -7.49 -1.42
N ASN A 199 -34.84 -7.59 -0.10
CA ASN A 199 -34.01 -6.71 0.73
C ASN A 199 -32.54 -7.14 0.73
N PRO A 200 -31.59 -6.20 0.89
CA PRO A 200 -30.18 -6.55 0.96
C PRO A 200 -29.86 -7.40 2.20
N PRO A 201 -28.75 -8.14 2.20
CA PRO A 201 -28.21 -8.80 3.38
C PRO A 201 -28.10 -7.85 4.56
N ARG A 202 -28.33 -8.35 5.78
CA ARG A 202 -28.30 -7.54 7.00
C ARG A 202 -26.97 -6.82 7.21
N TYR A 203 -25.85 -7.44 6.85
CA TYR A 203 -24.54 -6.88 7.13
C TYR A 203 -23.90 -6.28 5.87
N GLY A 204 -23.54 -5.00 5.96
CA GLY A 204 -22.87 -4.25 4.91
C GLY A 204 -21.38 -4.12 5.16
N VAL A 205 -20.58 -4.17 4.09
CA VAL A 205 -19.14 -3.87 4.09
C VAL A 205 -18.91 -2.68 3.17
N THR A 206 -18.21 -1.67 3.67
CA THR A 206 -17.87 -0.46 2.91
C THR A 206 -16.48 0.02 3.29
N TYR A 207 -15.88 0.84 2.43
CA TYR A 207 -14.61 1.50 2.72
C TYR A 207 -14.61 2.95 2.23
N ASP A 208 -13.73 3.76 2.80
CA ASP A 208 -13.53 5.16 2.44
C ASP A 208 -12.03 5.50 2.46
N ASP A 209 -11.59 6.34 1.52
CA ASP A 209 -10.33 7.07 1.69
C ASP A 209 -10.54 8.11 2.79
N ILE A 210 -9.69 8.06 3.82
CA ILE A 210 -9.70 9.02 4.92
C ILE A 210 -8.52 10.00 4.86
N SER A 211 -7.75 9.94 3.77
CA SER A 211 -6.61 10.82 3.56
C SER A 211 -7.05 12.27 3.34
N THR A 212 -6.31 13.21 3.91
CA THR A 212 -6.43 14.62 3.57
C THR A 212 -5.57 14.99 2.36
N ARG A 213 -5.85 16.14 1.74
CA ARG A 213 -5.00 16.69 0.67
C ARG A 213 -3.57 16.90 1.14
N GLU A 214 -3.40 17.43 2.35
CA GLU A 214 -2.09 17.67 2.97
C GLU A 214 -1.32 16.37 3.16
N GLU A 215 -1.96 15.31 3.66
CA GLU A 215 -1.34 13.98 3.77
C GLU A 215 -0.88 13.44 2.41
N ARG A 216 -1.71 13.61 1.38
CA ARG A 216 -1.37 13.19 0.01
C ARG A 216 -0.16 13.92 -0.53
N GLU A 217 0.04 15.21 -0.21
CA GLU A 217 1.26 15.93 -0.58
C GLU A 217 2.50 15.16 -0.08
N TYR A 218 2.45 14.61 1.13
CA TYR A 218 3.57 13.85 1.71
C TYR A 218 3.53 12.34 1.42
N TRP A 219 2.74 11.93 0.42
CA TRP A 219 2.57 10.54 -0.01
C TRP A 219 2.10 9.62 1.12
N ILE A 220 1.15 10.10 1.91
CA ILE A 220 0.46 9.34 2.94
C ILE A 220 -0.96 9.04 2.45
N ALA A 221 -1.35 7.77 2.49
CA ALA A 221 -2.70 7.31 2.16
C ALA A 221 -3.32 6.60 3.37
N GLY A 222 -4.60 6.83 3.63
CA GLY A 222 -5.37 6.27 4.73
C GLY A 222 -6.66 5.60 4.26
N SER A 223 -7.04 4.51 4.91
CA SER A 223 -8.27 3.74 4.65
C SER A 223 -9.08 3.60 5.93
N SER A 224 -10.40 3.71 5.79
CA SER A 224 -11.34 3.18 6.78
C SER A 224 -12.20 2.11 6.14
N LEU A 225 -12.09 0.86 6.62
CA LEU A 225 -12.91 -0.28 6.24
C LEU A 225 -13.92 -0.57 7.36
N LYS A 226 -15.21 -0.59 7.05
CA LYS A 226 -16.29 -0.73 8.03
C LYS A 226 -17.17 -1.92 7.73
N VAL A 227 -17.65 -2.55 8.80
CA VAL A 227 -18.75 -3.51 8.79
C VAL A 227 -19.92 -2.90 9.55
N ILE A 228 -21.09 -2.87 8.92
CA ILE A 228 -22.29 -2.17 9.39
C ILE A 228 -23.44 -3.15 9.51
N ASP A 229 -24.16 -3.13 10.63
CA ASP A 229 -25.48 -3.76 10.73
C ASP A 229 -26.51 -2.83 10.08
N LEU A 230 -27.04 -3.21 8.92
CA LEU A 230 -27.95 -2.39 8.14
C LEU A 230 -29.35 -2.31 8.75
N GLU A 231 -29.70 -3.18 9.70
CA GLU A 231 -30.96 -3.07 10.45
C GLU A 231 -30.84 -2.00 11.53
N THR A 232 -29.78 -2.06 12.36
CA THR A 232 -29.59 -1.11 13.47
C THR A 232 -28.86 0.17 13.09
N LYS A 233 -28.23 0.20 11.89
CA LYS A 233 -27.36 1.26 11.38
C LYS A 233 -26.08 1.48 12.20
N GLU A 234 -25.67 0.47 12.97
CA GLU A 234 -24.47 0.54 13.80
C GLU A 234 -23.24 0.04 13.05
N VAL A 235 -22.11 0.72 13.25
CA VAL A 235 -20.79 0.20 12.84
C VAL A 235 -20.37 -0.84 13.87
N ILE A 236 -20.37 -2.11 13.47
CA ILE A 236 -20.04 -3.24 14.35
C ILE A 236 -18.55 -3.61 14.30
N GLY A 237 -17.83 -3.10 13.31
CA GLY A 237 -16.38 -3.01 13.36
C GLY A 237 -15.80 -2.06 12.31
N GLU A 238 -14.64 -1.51 12.63
CA GLU A 238 -13.89 -0.60 11.77
C GLU A 238 -12.40 -0.94 11.80
N ARG A 239 -11.75 -0.94 10.63
CA ARG A 239 -10.29 -0.98 10.51
C ARG A 239 -9.82 0.31 9.89
N ILE A 240 -9.00 1.03 10.63
CA ILE A 240 -8.29 2.21 10.16
C ILE A 240 -6.85 1.82 9.87
N GLY A 241 -6.34 2.21 8.72
CA GLY A 241 -4.95 2.00 8.39
C GLY A 241 -4.39 3.09 7.50
N TYR A 242 -3.07 3.28 7.58
CA TYR A 242 -2.33 4.25 6.78
C TYR A 242 -1.11 3.60 6.18
N MET A 243 -0.62 4.14 5.06
CA MET A 243 0.69 3.84 4.51
C MET A 243 1.37 5.07 3.94
N MET A 244 2.70 5.02 3.83
CA MET A 244 3.52 6.13 3.36
C MET A 244 4.60 5.68 2.37
N ASP A 245 4.72 6.37 1.24
CA ASP A 245 5.88 6.17 0.36
C ASP A 245 7.11 6.94 0.88
N TRP A 246 8.08 6.18 1.39
CA TRP A 246 9.33 6.73 1.92
C TRP A 246 10.18 7.44 0.87
N ALA A 247 9.97 7.18 -0.42
CA ALA A 247 10.67 7.89 -1.49
C ALA A 247 9.87 9.03 -2.10
N GLN A 248 8.78 9.43 -1.44
CA GLN A 248 8.05 10.65 -1.73
C GLN A 248 7.63 10.76 -3.20
N GLY A 249 7.13 9.65 -3.78
CA GLY A 249 6.62 9.60 -5.14
C GLY A 249 7.61 9.19 -6.21
N SER A 250 8.85 8.86 -5.83
CA SER A 250 9.87 8.49 -6.81
C SER A 250 9.48 7.23 -7.58
N THR A 251 9.48 7.35 -8.90
CA THR A 251 9.29 6.23 -9.86
C THR A 251 10.62 5.64 -10.34
N ALA A 252 11.75 6.12 -9.79
CA ALA A 252 13.08 5.66 -10.18
C ALA A 252 13.25 4.16 -9.95
N GLY A 253 13.84 3.48 -10.93
CA GLY A 253 14.00 2.01 -10.89
C GLY A 253 12.69 1.24 -11.04
N PHE A 254 11.73 1.78 -11.81
CA PHE A 254 10.41 1.19 -12.05
C PHE A 254 9.56 1.03 -10.79
N ARG A 255 9.73 1.94 -9.83
CA ARG A 255 8.92 1.96 -8.61
C ARG A 255 7.50 2.44 -8.91
N SER A 256 6.54 1.78 -8.28
CA SER A 256 5.16 2.26 -8.13
C SER A 256 4.99 2.76 -6.69
N PRO A 257 4.89 4.08 -6.46
CA PRO A 257 4.91 4.66 -5.11
C PRO A 257 3.94 3.98 -4.14
N TRP A 258 2.67 3.79 -4.52
CA TRP A 258 1.67 3.18 -3.64
C TRP A 258 1.92 1.70 -3.35
N ARG A 259 2.45 0.96 -4.32
CA ARG A 259 2.85 -0.44 -4.12
C ARG A 259 4.02 -0.56 -3.14
N TYR A 260 4.97 0.38 -3.17
CA TYR A 260 6.10 0.40 -2.25
C TYR A 260 5.72 0.94 -0.87
N ALA A 261 4.76 1.86 -0.81
CA ALA A 261 4.20 2.38 0.43
C ALA A 261 3.61 1.28 1.31
N ALA A 262 3.06 0.21 0.72
CA ALA A 262 2.50 -0.91 1.45
C ALA A 262 3.50 -1.61 2.42
N SER A 263 4.81 -1.49 2.16
CA SER A 263 5.86 -1.97 3.08
C SER A 263 6.04 -1.07 4.31
N ASN A 264 5.51 0.15 4.28
CA ASN A 264 5.48 1.11 5.39
C ASN A 264 4.02 1.43 5.73
N ALA A 265 3.30 0.41 6.18
CA ALA A 265 1.89 0.49 6.52
C ALA A 265 1.67 0.29 8.03
N CYS A 266 0.64 0.92 8.58
CA CYS A 266 0.19 0.73 9.95
C CYS A 266 -1.35 0.63 10.00
N PRO A 267 -1.93 -0.49 10.48
CA PRO A 267 -1.24 -1.75 10.72
C PRO A 267 -0.61 -2.28 9.42
N GLY A 268 0.52 -2.97 9.54
CA GLY A 268 1.16 -3.63 8.41
C GLY A 268 0.33 -4.82 7.92
N PHE A 269 0.56 -5.24 6.67
CA PHE A 269 -0.19 -6.34 6.04
C PHE A 269 0.29 -7.74 6.44
N GLN A 270 1.29 -7.82 7.33
CA GLN A 270 1.77 -9.11 7.81
C GLN A 270 0.72 -9.76 8.71
N TRP A 271 0.09 -10.81 8.20
CA TRP A 271 -0.94 -11.56 8.90
C TRP A 271 -0.39 -12.85 9.54
N ASN A 272 0.64 -13.47 8.95
CA ASN A 272 1.27 -14.68 9.49
C ASN A 272 2.64 -14.35 10.12
N PRO A 273 2.79 -14.42 11.46
CA PRO A 273 4.07 -14.15 12.10
C PRO A 273 5.15 -15.20 11.76
N LYS A 274 4.77 -16.39 11.28
CA LYS A 274 5.73 -17.44 10.86
C LYS A 274 6.38 -17.14 9.51
N PHE A 275 5.78 -16.28 8.69
CA PHE A 275 6.28 -15.91 7.38
C PHE A 275 6.41 -14.39 7.29
N PRO A 276 7.42 -13.79 7.94
CA PRO A 276 7.58 -12.36 7.98
C PRO A 276 7.87 -11.77 6.61
N ILE A 277 7.28 -10.62 6.31
CA ILE A 277 7.51 -9.89 5.06
C ILE A 277 8.96 -9.39 5.08
N ASN A 278 9.72 -9.74 4.04
CA ASN A 278 11.09 -9.29 3.85
C ASN A 278 11.38 -9.05 2.36
N PRO A 279 12.43 -8.26 2.03
CA PRO A 279 12.73 -7.93 0.64
C PRO A 279 12.97 -9.13 -0.28
N SER A 280 13.25 -10.32 0.25
CA SER A 280 13.47 -11.56 -0.52
C SER A 280 12.22 -12.42 -0.75
N ASN A 281 11.14 -12.24 0.02
CA ASN A 281 9.89 -13.00 -0.12
C ASN A 281 8.68 -12.15 -0.54
N GLY A 282 8.85 -10.83 -0.65
CA GLY A 282 7.84 -9.90 -1.13
C GLY A 282 7.78 -8.62 -0.30
N GLY A 283 7.36 -7.50 -0.90
CA GLY A 283 7.06 -6.28 -0.15
C GLY A 283 5.66 -6.32 0.47
N GLY A 284 5.27 -5.31 1.26
CA GLY A 284 3.94 -5.27 1.90
C GLY A 284 2.77 -5.45 0.91
N ALA A 285 2.92 -5.00 -0.33
CA ALA A 285 1.92 -5.17 -1.37
C ALA A 285 1.61 -6.62 -1.74
N SER A 286 2.53 -7.57 -1.56
CA SER A 286 2.23 -8.99 -1.82
C SER A 286 1.31 -9.61 -0.76
N GLU A 287 1.12 -8.94 0.37
CA GLU A 287 0.23 -9.38 1.45
C GLU A 287 -1.06 -8.53 1.55
N GLN A 288 -1.24 -7.52 0.69
CA GLN A 288 -2.51 -6.79 0.58
C GLN A 288 -3.67 -7.68 0.12
N PRO A 289 -3.50 -8.63 -0.83
CA PRO A 289 -4.61 -9.45 -1.31
C PRO A 289 -5.34 -10.23 -0.20
N GLY A 290 -6.66 -10.09 -0.15
CA GLY A 290 -7.54 -10.75 0.82
C GLY A 290 -7.61 -10.10 2.20
N GLN A 291 -6.94 -8.97 2.43
CA GLN A 291 -6.97 -8.27 3.72
C GLN A 291 -8.36 -7.79 4.12
N THR A 292 -9.23 -7.45 3.16
CA THR A 292 -10.62 -7.09 3.48
C THR A 292 -11.37 -8.30 4.03
N LEU A 293 -11.30 -9.47 3.39
CA LEU A 293 -11.94 -10.70 3.86
C LEU A 293 -11.47 -11.06 5.28
N ILE A 294 -10.15 -11.01 5.52
CA ILE A 294 -9.57 -11.31 6.84
C ILE A 294 -10.19 -10.42 7.91
N PHE A 295 -10.31 -9.12 7.67
CA PHE A 295 -10.93 -8.25 8.64
C PHE A 295 -12.43 -8.55 8.83
N VAL A 296 -13.17 -8.70 7.72
CA VAL A 296 -14.62 -8.91 7.76
C VAL A 296 -14.97 -10.22 8.48
N GLU A 297 -14.25 -11.32 8.26
CA GLU A 297 -14.53 -12.60 8.92
C GLU A 297 -14.21 -12.65 10.42
N LYS A 298 -13.40 -11.71 10.94
CA LYS A 298 -13.26 -11.55 12.40
C LYS A 298 -14.57 -11.05 13.03
N ILE A 299 -15.39 -10.34 12.26
CA ILE A 299 -16.64 -9.72 12.68
C ILE A 299 -17.84 -10.58 12.30
N LEU A 300 -17.89 -11.05 11.05
CA LEU A 300 -18.99 -11.82 10.48
C LEU A 300 -18.47 -13.22 10.17
N LYS A 301 -18.64 -14.16 11.10
CA LYS A 301 -18.20 -15.53 10.87
C LYS A 301 -19.17 -16.22 9.91
N PRO A 302 -18.67 -16.78 8.79
CA PRO A 302 -19.53 -17.42 7.81
C PRO A 302 -20.29 -18.61 8.39
N ALA A 303 -21.44 -18.91 7.80
CA ALA A 303 -22.10 -20.20 7.98
C ALA A 303 -21.18 -21.35 7.53
N LYS A 304 -21.27 -22.49 8.22
CA LYS A 304 -20.48 -23.69 7.91
C LYS A 304 -21.07 -24.45 6.73
#